data_AF-X1UFK7-F1
#
_entry.id   AF-X1UFK7-F1
#
_cell.length_a   1.000
_cell.length_b   1.000
_cell.length_c   1.000
_cell.angle_alpha   90.00
_cell.angle_beta   90.00
_cell.angle_gamma   90.00
#
_symmetry.space_group_name_H-M   'P 1'
#
loop_
_entity.id
_entity.type
_entity.pdbx_description
1 polymer ?
#
loop_
_entity_poly.entity_id
_entity_poly.type
_entity_poly.pdbx_seq_one_letter_code
_entity_poly.pdbx_strand_id
1 'polypeptide(L)'
;MKNSEVAKVFQDIADLLELKGENVFKIRAYQKAARAIEHYPRELKIMIGEGEDLQSIPGVGEAIAKKATELITTGKLGYYENLKAEFPQGVTNLLAIPGIGPKTANKLSSELGISSADELEQAINDGRVAQLFRLGEKTADNILHQIQALRRKDQRIPIGEALPVVEEITVALRSIPGVKNLTAAGSLRRFRET
;
A
#
# COMPACT_ATOMS: atom_id res chain seq x y z
N MET A 1 3.99 11.63 -3.75
CA MET A 1 3.48 10.46 -4.44
C MET A 1 4.23 10.32 -5.77
N LYS A 2 4.72 9.12 -6.08
CA LYS A 2 5.43 8.84 -7.34
C LYS A 2 4.45 8.39 -8.43
N ASN A 3 4.84 8.46 -9.70
CA ASN A 3 4.03 7.99 -10.82
C ASN A 3 3.60 6.53 -10.68
N SER A 4 4.50 5.66 -10.19
CA SER A 4 4.21 4.25 -9.94
C SER A 4 3.12 4.02 -8.90
N GLU A 5 3.04 4.89 -7.88
CA GLU A 5 1.98 4.82 -6.86
C GLU A 5 0.62 5.22 -7.45
N VAL A 6 0.59 6.26 -8.28
CA VAL A 6 -0.62 6.66 -9.02
C VAL A 6 -1.05 5.55 -9.96
N ALA A 7 -0.14 5.02 -10.77
CA ALA A 7 -0.42 3.93 -11.70
C ALA A 7 -1.00 2.70 -10.99
N LYS A 8 -0.46 2.35 -9.81
CA LYS A 8 -0.98 1.25 -9.00
C LYS A 8 -2.43 1.47 -8.58
N VAL A 9 -2.79 2.66 -8.09
CA VAL A 9 -4.18 2.96 -7.73
C VAL A 9 -5.12 2.86 -8.93
N PHE A 10 -4.71 3.34 -10.10
CA PHE A 10 -5.50 3.23 -11.32
C PHE A 10 -5.64 1.79 -11.82
N GLN A 11 -4.59 0.97 -11.65
CA GLN A 11 -4.66 -0.45 -11.94
C GLN A 11 -5.60 -1.18 -10.96
N ASP A 12 -5.56 -0.84 -9.67
CA ASP A 12 -6.48 -1.40 -8.69
C ASP A 12 -7.94 -1.02 -8.99
N ILE A 13 -8.20 0.21 -9.44
CA ILE A 13 -9.55 0.61 -9.90
C ILE A 13 -9.98 -0.26 -11.07
N ALA A 14 -9.13 -0.46 -12.07
CA ALA A 14 -9.46 -1.31 -13.21
C ALA A 14 -9.80 -2.75 -12.76
N ASP A 15 -9.01 -3.30 -11.84
CA ASP A 15 -9.21 -4.64 -11.31
C ASP A 15 -10.51 -4.76 -10.50
N LEU A 16 -10.84 -3.77 -9.66
CA LEU A 16 -12.11 -3.72 -8.94
C LEU A 16 -13.31 -3.61 -9.89
N LEU A 17 -13.22 -2.78 -10.93
CA LEU A 17 -14.26 -2.66 -11.94
C LEU A 17 -14.44 -3.98 -12.72
N GLU A 18 -13.35 -4.68 -13.02
CA GLU A 18 -13.38 -5.99 -13.67
C GLU A 18 -14.08 -7.03 -12.80
N LEU A 19 -13.76 -7.07 -11.50
CA LEU A 19 -14.41 -7.96 -10.53
C LEU A 19 -15.91 -7.67 -10.37
N LYS A 20 -16.32 -6.40 -10.47
CA LYS A 20 -17.73 -5.99 -10.44
C LYS A 20 -18.49 -6.32 -11.73
N GLY A 21 -17.79 -6.70 -12.80
CA GLY A 21 -18.40 -6.90 -14.12
C GLY A 21 -18.84 -5.59 -14.79
N GLU A 22 -18.16 -4.48 -14.50
CA GLU A 22 -18.44 -3.18 -15.11
C GLU A 22 -18.05 -3.12 -16.59
N ASN A 23 -18.39 -2.01 -17.23
CA ASN A 23 -18.18 -1.84 -18.66
C ASN A 23 -16.69 -1.98 -19.08
N VAL A 24 -16.43 -2.86 -20.06
CA VAL A 24 -15.09 -3.17 -20.60
C VAL A 24 -14.33 -1.92 -21.09
N PHE A 25 -15.03 -0.93 -21.65
CA PHE A 25 -14.41 0.33 -22.08
C PHE A 25 -13.88 1.13 -20.89
N LYS A 26 -14.61 1.18 -19.76
CA LYS A 26 -14.14 1.85 -18.54
C LYS A 26 -12.92 1.12 -17.96
N ILE A 27 -12.97 -0.21 -17.87
CA ILE A 27 -11.85 -1.02 -17.37
C ILE A 27 -10.59 -0.76 -18.21
N ARG A 28 -10.71 -0.83 -19.54
CA ARG A 28 -9.59 -0.58 -20.46
C ARG A 28 -9.06 0.85 -20.37
N ALA A 29 -9.93 1.84 -20.13
CA ALA A 29 -9.50 3.23 -19.95
C ALA A 29 -8.59 3.38 -18.72
N TYR A 30 -8.97 2.79 -17.58
CA TYR A 30 -8.13 2.80 -16.37
C TYR A 30 -6.83 2.01 -16.55
N GLN A 31 -6.85 0.84 -17.19
CA GLN A 31 -5.64 0.08 -17.51
C GLN A 31 -4.68 0.84 -18.42
N LYS A 32 -5.22 1.52 -19.44
CA LYS A 32 -4.41 2.33 -20.38
C LYS A 32 -3.80 3.52 -19.65
N ALA A 33 -4.57 4.21 -18.82
CA ALA A 33 -4.06 5.32 -18.02
C ALA A 33 -3.00 4.87 -17.01
N ALA A 34 -3.19 3.74 -16.32
CA ALA A 34 -2.21 3.19 -15.38
C ALA A 34 -0.86 2.96 -16.08
N ARG A 35 -0.86 2.27 -17.24
CA ARG A 35 0.35 2.03 -18.03
C ARG A 35 0.99 3.32 -18.54
N ALA A 36 0.18 4.26 -19.01
CA ALA A 36 0.66 5.53 -19.54
C ALA A 36 1.35 6.35 -18.45
N ILE A 37 0.76 6.41 -17.25
CA ILE A 37 1.31 7.13 -16.10
C ILE A 37 2.58 6.46 -15.59
N GLU A 38 2.61 5.13 -15.49
CA GLU A 38 3.76 4.38 -14.99
C GLU A 38 5.02 4.62 -15.82
N HIS A 39 4.88 4.63 -17.15
CA HIS A 39 5.98 4.80 -18.09
C HIS A 39 6.18 6.24 -18.52
N TYR A 40 5.43 7.18 -17.94
CA TYR A 40 5.56 8.59 -18.32
C TYR A 40 6.92 9.12 -17.85
N PRO A 41 7.75 9.71 -18.74
CA PRO A 41 9.12 10.12 -18.39
C PRO A 41 9.19 11.19 -17.31
N ARG A 42 8.13 12.00 -17.19
CA ARG A 42 8.09 13.13 -16.28
C ARG A 42 7.22 12.83 -15.07
N GLU A 43 7.61 13.34 -13.90
CA GLU A 43 6.79 13.16 -12.70
C GLU A 43 5.51 14.00 -12.80
N LEU A 44 4.35 13.36 -12.62
CA LEU A 44 3.05 14.05 -12.66
C LEU A 44 2.96 15.15 -11.59
N LYS A 45 3.64 14.97 -10.44
CA LYS A 45 3.69 15.98 -9.39
C LYS A 45 4.35 17.29 -9.86
N ILE A 46 5.38 17.19 -10.70
CA ILE A 46 6.07 18.35 -11.27
C ILE A 46 5.17 19.02 -12.29
N MET A 47 4.54 18.24 -13.18
CA MET A 47 3.58 18.75 -14.18
C MET A 47 2.47 19.57 -13.53
N ILE A 48 1.83 19.05 -12.47
CA ILE A 48 0.78 19.76 -11.75
C ILE A 48 1.31 21.04 -11.10
N GLY A 49 2.52 21.00 -10.52
CA GLY A 49 3.15 22.16 -9.89
C GLY A 49 3.43 23.31 -10.87
N GLU A 50 3.65 22.98 -12.15
CA GLU A 50 3.87 23.94 -13.23
C GLU A 50 2.57 24.34 -13.96
N GLY A 51 1.41 23.81 -13.54
CA GLY A 51 0.12 24.13 -14.13
C GLY A 51 -0.18 23.40 -15.45
N GLU A 52 0.55 22.32 -15.75
CA GLU A 52 0.31 21.52 -16.95
C GLU A 52 -0.91 20.60 -16.81
N ASP A 53 -1.62 20.41 -17.92
CA ASP A 53 -2.74 19.48 -17.99
C ASP A 53 -2.24 18.04 -18.22
N LEU A 54 -2.64 17.14 -17.33
CA LEU A 54 -2.36 15.71 -17.43
C LEU A 54 -3.05 15.04 -18.62
N GLN A 55 -4.04 15.69 -19.26
CA GLN A 55 -4.63 15.23 -20.53
C GLN A 55 -3.62 15.16 -21.68
N SER A 56 -2.48 15.84 -21.56
CA SER A 56 -1.37 15.70 -22.51
C SER A 56 -0.77 14.29 -22.54
N ILE A 57 -0.99 13.48 -21.50
CA ILE A 57 -0.49 12.11 -21.40
C ILE A 57 -1.36 11.18 -22.29
N PRO A 58 -0.77 10.47 -23.26
CA PRO A 58 -1.53 9.59 -24.15
C PRO A 58 -2.32 8.50 -23.38
N GLY A 59 -3.65 8.52 -23.52
CA GLY A 59 -4.53 7.57 -22.83
C GLY A 59 -5.10 8.06 -21.49
N VAL A 60 -4.74 9.28 -21.07
CA VAL A 60 -5.37 9.98 -19.94
C VAL A 60 -6.42 10.95 -20.49
N GLY A 61 -7.70 10.66 -20.28
CA GLY A 61 -8.79 11.59 -20.59
C GLY A 61 -9.09 12.55 -19.42
N GLU A 62 -9.95 13.54 -19.64
CA GLU A 62 -10.32 14.56 -18.65
C GLU A 62 -10.71 13.97 -17.28
N ALA A 63 -11.57 12.95 -17.26
CA ALA A 63 -12.04 12.32 -16.03
C ALA A 63 -10.96 11.53 -15.28
N ILE A 64 -9.90 11.09 -15.97
CA ILE A 64 -8.74 10.39 -15.39
C ILE A 64 -7.73 11.42 -14.90
N ALA A 65 -7.49 12.48 -15.68
CA ALA A 65 -6.65 13.61 -15.31
C ALA A 65 -7.13 14.25 -13.99
N LYS A 66 -8.43 14.55 -13.87
CA LYS A 66 -9.02 15.10 -12.63
C LYS A 66 -8.77 14.19 -11.42
N LYS A 67 -8.96 12.88 -11.56
CA LYS A 67 -8.71 11.90 -10.49
C LYS A 67 -7.23 11.77 -10.14
N ALA A 68 -6.34 11.83 -11.14
CA ALA A 68 -4.91 11.78 -10.92
C ALA A 68 -4.43 13.02 -10.16
N THR A 69 -4.94 14.21 -10.52
CA THR A 69 -4.68 15.45 -9.79
C THR A 69 -5.18 15.40 -8.35
N GLU A 70 -6.41 14.92 -8.12
CA GLU A 70 -6.95 14.71 -6.76
C GLU A 70 -6.03 13.80 -5.94
N LEU A 71 -5.65 12.65 -6.51
CA LEU A 71 -4.82 11.66 -5.84
C LEU A 71 -3.43 12.19 -5.49
N ILE A 72 -2.80 12.96 -6.38
CA ILE A 72 -1.48 13.54 -6.14
C ILE A 72 -1.54 14.67 -5.09
N THR A 73 -2.61 15.47 -5.12
CA THR A 73 -2.74 16.65 -4.25
C THR A 73 -3.16 16.27 -2.83
N THR A 74 -4.11 15.36 -2.70
CA THR A 74 -4.69 14.97 -1.39
C THR A 74 -4.07 13.70 -0.82
N GLY A 75 -3.38 12.91 -1.65
CA GLY A 75 -2.88 11.58 -1.30
C GLY A 75 -3.96 10.50 -1.25
N LYS A 76 -5.22 10.85 -1.54
CA LYS A 76 -6.37 9.95 -1.52
C LYS A 76 -7.25 10.17 -2.75
N LEU A 77 -8.07 9.19 -3.09
CA LEU A 77 -9.00 9.29 -4.20
C LEU A 77 -10.35 8.77 -3.75
N GLY A 78 -11.33 9.67 -3.58
CA GLY A 78 -12.64 9.30 -3.04
C GLY A 78 -13.34 8.24 -3.89
N TYR A 79 -13.16 8.29 -5.21
CA TYR A 79 -13.68 7.27 -6.13
C TYR A 79 -13.13 5.86 -5.83
N TYR A 80 -11.84 5.75 -5.50
CA TYR A 80 -11.22 4.47 -5.18
C TYR A 80 -11.68 3.95 -3.81
N GLU A 81 -11.81 4.83 -2.81
CA GLU A 81 -12.32 4.45 -1.49
C GLU A 81 -13.77 3.96 -1.55
N ASN A 82 -14.63 4.67 -2.30
CA ASN A 82 -16.02 4.26 -2.50
C ASN A 82 -16.11 2.93 -3.23
N LEU A 83 -15.31 2.72 -4.28
CA LEU A 83 -15.31 1.47 -5.03
C LEU A 83 -14.86 0.28 -4.17
N LYS A 84 -13.89 0.48 -3.26
CA LYS A 84 -13.50 -0.56 -2.29
C LYS A 84 -14.62 -0.91 -1.32
N ALA A 85 -15.38 0.09 -0.86
CA ALA A 85 -16.44 -0.10 0.13
C ALA A 85 -17.61 -0.94 -0.41
N GLU A 86 -17.74 -1.10 -1.73
CA GLU A 86 -18.75 -1.96 -2.35
C GLU A 86 -18.41 -3.47 -2.24
N PHE A 87 -17.16 -3.82 -1.91
CA PHE A 87 -16.73 -5.20 -1.76
C PHE A 87 -16.94 -5.72 -0.32
N PRO A 88 -17.13 -7.04 -0.13
CA PRO A 88 -17.25 -7.63 1.20
C PRO A 88 -16.05 -7.31 2.08
N GLN A 89 -16.29 -7.17 3.39
CA GLN A 89 -15.27 -6.79 4.37
C GLN A 89 -14.00 -7.64 4.28
N GLY A 90 -14.13 -8.94 3.97
CA GLY A 90 -12.98 -9.83 3.78
C GLY A 90 -12.03 -9.37 2.66
N VAL A 91 -12.56 -8.98 1.50
CA VAL A 91 -11.76 -8.46 0.38
C VAL A 91 -11.14 -7.11 0.77
N THR A 92 -11.91 -6.24 1.43
CA THR A 92 -11.47 -4.90 1.83
C THR A 92 -10.35 -4.96 2.87
N ASN A 93 -10.42 -5.89 3.83
CA ASN A 93 -9.38 -6.14 4.82
C ASN A 93 -8.08 -6.60 4.15
N LEU A 94 -8.18 -7.54 3.20
CA LEU A 94 -7.01 -8.04 2.47
C LEU A 94 -6.39 -6.96 1.59
N LEU A 95 -7.20 -6.10 0.98
CA LEU A 95 -6.73 -4.94 0.20
C LEU A 95 -5.97 -3.89 1.02
N ALA A 96 -6.12 -3.89 2.35
CA ALA A 96 -5.35 -3.02 3.22
C ALA A 96 -3.90 -3.50 3.41
N ILE A 97 -3.61 -4.78 3.11
CA ILE A 97 -2.29 -5.37 3.26
C ILE A 97 -1.41 -4.97 2.04
N PRO A 98 -0.26 -4.30 2.26
CA PRO A 98 0.66 -3.97 1.20
C PRO A 98 1.06 -5.21 0.40
N GLY A 99 1.06 -5.06 -0.92
CA GLY A 99 1.40 -6.15 -1.85
C GLY A 99 0.20 -7.00 -2.29
N ILE A 100 -0.97 -6.84 -1.67
CA ILE A 100 -2.20 -7.49 -2.11
C ILE A 100 -3.01 -6.53 -2.99
N GLY A 101 -3.20 -6.90 -4.26
CA GLY A 101 -4.08 -6.19 -5.19
C GLY A 101 -5.51 -6.78 -5.20
N PRO A 102 -6.50 -6.09 -5.81
CA PRO A 102 -7.91 -6.50 -5.78
C PRO A 102 -8.17 -7.91 -6.30
N LYS A 103 -7.54 -8.30 -7.40
CA LYS A 103 -7.67 -9.66 -7.95
C LYS A 103 -7.20 -10.73 -6.98
N THR A 104 -6.06 -10.49 -6.32
CA THR A 104 -5.50 -11.40 -5.32
C THR A 104 -6.39 -11.45 -4.07
N ALA A 105 -6.84 -10.30 -3.57
CA ALA A 105 -7.74 -10.22 -2.42
C ALA A 105 -9.05 -10.97 -2.67
N ASN A 106 -9.66 -10.77 -3.85
CA ASN A 106 -10.87 -11.48 -4.24
C ASN A 106 -10.63 -12.98 -4.33
N LYS A 107 -9.51 -13.41 -4.92
CA LYS A 107 -9.16 -14.84 -5.05
C LYS A 107 -8.97 -15.51 -3.69
N LEU A 108 -8.21 -14.88 -2.79
CA LEU A 108 -7.99 -15.37 -1.43
C LEU A 108 -9.32 -15.50 -0.67
N SER A 109 -10.21 -14.52 -0.81
CA SER A 109 -11.52 -14.55 -0.17
C SER A 109 -12.45 -15.60 -0.78
N SER A 110 -12.51 -15.70 -2.12
CA SER A 110 -13.45 -16.60 -2.80
C SER A 110 -13.02 -18.07 -2.82
N GLU A 111 -11.72 -18.35 -3.00
CA GLU A 111 -11.20 -19.72 -3.13
C GLU A 111 -10.78 -20.32 -1.79
N LEU A 112 -10.26 -19.51 -0.86
CA LEU A 112 -9.78 -19.99 0.44
C LEU A 112 -10.63 -19.53 1.63
N GLY A 113 -11.66 -18.70 1.40
CA GLY A 113 -12.52 -18.18 2.48
C GLY A 113 -11.82 -17.20 3.41
N ILE A 114 -10.66 -16.65 3.01
CA ILE A 114 -9.83 -15.80 3.86
C ILE A 114 -10.40 -14.39 3.91
N SER A 115 -10.56 -13.85 5.11
CA SER A 115 -11.18 -12.56 5.38
C SER A 115 -10.35 -11.64 6.29
N SER A 116 -9.26 -12.16 6.87
CA SER A 116 -8.39 -11.44 7.80
C SER A 116 -6.90 -11.69 7.53
N ALA A 117 -6.05 -10.81 8.07
CA ALA A 117 -4.60 -10.97 8.00
C ALA A 117 -4.10 -12.21 8.75
N ASP A 118 -4.79 -12.59 9.84
CA ASP A 118 -4.45 -13.76 10.66
C ASP A 118 -4.74 -15.06 9.90
N GLU A 119 -5.92 -15.15 9.27
CA GLU A 119 -6.28 -16.28 8.40
C GLU A 119 -5.35 -16.39 7.19
N LEU A 120 -4.94 -15.25 6.63
CA LEU A 120 -4.01 -15.23 5.52
C LEU A 120 -2.62 -15.73 5.92
N GLU A 121 -2.10 -15.30 7.07
CA GLU A 121 -0.83 -15.80 7.60
C GLU A 121 -0.87 -17.32 7.84
N GLN A 122 -1.94 -17.82 8.45
CA GLN A 122 -2.14 -19.27 8.62
C GLN A 122 -2.15 -19.98 7.28
N ALA A 123 -2.92 -19.47 6.30
CA ALA A 123 -2.99 -20.07 4.97
C ALA A 123 -1.66 -20.04 4.20
N ILE A 124 -0.80 -19.05 4.45
CA ILE A 124 0.56 -19.01 3.91
C ILE A 124 1.42 -20.10 4.57
N ASN A 125 1.40 -20.20 5.90
CA ASN A 125 2.16 -21.20 6.65
C ASN A 125 1.72 -22.64 6.33
N ASP A 126 0.43 -22.85 6.06
CA ASP A 126 -0.14 -24.13 5.61
C ASP A 126 0.22 -24.46 4.15
N GLY A 127 0.86 -23.54 3.42
CA GLY A 127 1.16 -23.68 2.00
C GLY A 127 -0.06 -23.55 1.06
N ARG A 128 -1.25 -23.27 1.58
CA ARG A 128 -2.50 -23.15 0.78
C ARG A 128 -2.44 -21.99 -0.20
N VAL A 129 -1.83 -20.87 0.19
CA VAL A 129 -1.68 -19.70 -0.70
C VAL A 129 -0.74 -20.04 -1.87
N ALA A 130 0.36 -20.76 -1.62
CA ALA A 130 1.36 -21.15 -2.61
C ALA A 130 0.79 -22.01 -3.76
N GLN A 131 -0.30 -22.74 -3.48
CA GLN A 131 -0.97 -23.62 -4.44
C GLN A 131 -1.88 -22.88 -5.42
N LEU A 132 -2.25 -21.63 -5.12
CA LEU A 132 -3.13 -20.86 -5.98
C LEU A 132 -2.38 -20.40 -7.24
N PHE A 133 -3.02 -20.53 -8.40
CA PHE A 133 -2.46 -20.06 -9.67
C PHE A 133 -1.99 -18.59 -9.57
N ARG A 134 -0.71 -18.34 -9.96
CA ARG A 134 0.04 -17.06 -9.87
C ARG A 134 0.44 -16.59 -8.47
N LEU A 135 0.14 -17.33 -7.41
CA LEU A 135 0.52 -17.02 -6.02
C LEU A 135 1.50 -18.09 -5.53
N GLY A 136 2.63 -18.29 -6.21
CA GLY A 136 3.65 -19.25 -5.77
C GLY A 136 4.35 -18.84 -4.47
N GLU A 137 5.25 -19.70 -3.98
CA GLU A 137 5.96 -19.54 -2.69
C GLU A 137 6.55 -18.14 -2.49
N LYS A 138 7.32 -17.65 -3.47
CA LYS A 138 7.93 -16.31 -3.37
C LYS A 138 6.92 -15.18 -3.16
N THR A 139 5.74 -15.30 -3.76
CA THR A 139 4.68 -14.29 -3.59
C THR A 139 4.04 -14.43 -2.21
N ALA A 140 3.81 -15.67 -1.75
CA ALA A 140 3.30 -15.94 -0.41
C ALA A 140 4.25 -15.41 0.68
N ASP A 141 5.57 -15.65 0.54
CA ASP A 141 6.60 -15.14 1.45
C ASP A 141 6.64 -13.61 1.48
N ASN A 142 6.56 -12.98 0.31
CA ASN A 142 6.51 -11.52 0.23
C ASN A 142 5.28 -10.97 0.97
N ILE A 143 4.12 -11.60 0.80
CA ILE A 143 2.89 -11.21 1.50
C ILE A 143 3.06 -11.40 3.01
N LEU A 144 3.62 -12.52 3.45
CA LEU A 144 3.89 -12.79 4.87
C LEU A 144 4.80 -11.71 5.49
N HIS A 145 5.87 -11.34 4.78
CA HIS A 145 6.76 -10.25 5.19
C HIS A 145 6.02 -8.92 5.34
N GLN A 146 5.07 -8.60 4.44
CA GLN A 146 4.27 -7.38 4.53
C GLN A 146 3.28 -7.41 5.70
N ILE A 147 2.64 -8.56 5.97
CA ILE A 147 1.76 -8.76 7.13
C ILE A 147 2.54 -8.53 8.43
N GLN A 148 3.72 -9.14 8.55
CA GLN A 148 4.58 -8.98 9.72
C GLN A 148 5.08 -7.54 9.88
N ALA A 149 5.44 -6.87 8.78
CA ALA A 149 5.87 -5.47 8.80
C ALA A 149 4.74 -4.53 9.25
N LEU A 150 3.49 -4.76 8.80
CA LEU A 150 2.33 -4.02 9.26
C LEU A 150 2.10 -4.17 10.77
N ARG A 151 2.13 -5.41 11.27
CA ARG A 151 1.94 -5.66 12.71
C ARG A 151 3.00 -4.99 13.57
N ARG A 152 4.26 -5.01 13.13
CA ARG A 152 5.35 -4.30 13.84
C ARG A 152 5.14 -2.80 13.90
N LYS A 153 4.45 -2.20 12.93
CA LYS A 153 4.19 -0.76 12.88
C LYS A 153 3.13 -0.32 13.90
N ASP A 154 2.17 -1.19 14.21
CA ASP A 154 1.12 -0.95 15.20
C ASP A 154 1.47 -1.46 16.61
N GLN A 155 2.53 -2.27 16.74
CA GLN A 155 3.05 -2.68 18.05
C GLN A 155 3.73 -1.51 18.75
N ARG A 156 3.00 -0.95 19.71
CA ARG A 156 3.57 -0.04 20.70
C ARG A 156 4.30 -0.87 21.75
N ILE A 157 5.54 -0.52 22.05
CA ILE A 157 6.39 -1.26 23.00
C ILE A 157 6.28 -0.58 24.36
N PRO A 158 5.95 -1.30 25.44
CA PRO A 158 5.94 -0.73 26.78
C PRO A 158 7.25 0.00 27.07
N ILE A 159 7.18 1.17 27.68
CA ILE A 159 8.38 1.97 27.98
C ILE A 159 9.38 1.18 28.85
N GLY A 160 8.90 0.26 29.70
CA GLY A 160 9.76 -0.61 30.50
C GLY A 160 10.60 -1.59 29.68
N GLU A 161 10.13 -2.00 28.49
CA GLU A 161 10.90 -2.83 27.55
C GLU A 161 11.75 -1.97 26.61
N ALA A 162 11.24 -0.81 26.17
CA ALA A 162 11.94 0.05 25.23
C ALA A 162 13.13 0.79 25.86
N LEU A 163 13.01 1.24 27.11
CA LEU A 163 14.02 2.08 27.77
C LEU A 163 15.39 1.40 27.90
N PRO A 164 15.50 0.13 28.36
CA PRO A 164 16.80 -0.56 28.43
C PRO A 164 17.50 -0.67 27.08
N VAL A 165 16.74 -0.97 26.01
CA VAL A 165 17.28 -1.07 24.64
C VAL A 165 17.79 0.27 24.16
N VAL A 166 17.05 1.35 24.41
CA VAL A 166 17.49 2.71 24.03
C VAL A 166 18.72 3.14 24.83
N GLU A 167 18.81 2.79 26.10
CA GLU A 167 19.98 3.06 26.93
C GLU A 167 21.23 2.36 26.37
N GLU A 168 21.12 1.08 25.99
CA GLU A 168 22.22 0.33 25.37
C GLU A 168 22.71 1.01 24.08
N ILE A 169 21.79 1.36 23.18
CA ILE A 169 22.11 2.08 21.93
C ILE A 169 22.73 3.44 22.23
N THR A 170 22.20 4.17 23.21
CA THR A 170 22.71 5.51 23.58
C THR A 170 24.13 5.42 24.12
N VAL A 171 24.44 4.40 24.93
CA VAL A 171 25.79 4.13 25.43
C VAL A 171 26.74 3.82 24.28
N ALA A 172 26.35 2.93 23.36
CA ALA A 172 27.16 2.58 22.19
C ALA A 172 27.45 3.81 21.31
N LEU A 173 26.43 4.63 21.02
CA LEU A 173 26.56 5.80 20.15
C LEU A 173 27.37 6.95 20.80
N ARG A 174 27.34 7.09 22.13
CA ARG A 174 28.17 8.09 22.84
C ARG A 174 29.66 7.84 22.69
N SER A 175 30.08 6.61 22.43
CA SER A 175 31.49 6.27 22.24
C SER A 175 32.06 6.72 20.89
N ILE A 176 31.20 7.16 19.94
CA ILE A 176 31.61 7.53 18.58
C ILE A 176 32.24 8.94 18.57
N PRO A 177 33.47 9.10 18.04
CA PRO A 177 34.12 10.40 17.91
C PRO A 177 33.27 11.41 17.13
N GLY A 178 33.09 12.60 17.68
CA GLY A 178 32.29 13.68 17.08
C GLY A 178 30.86 13.80 17.62
N VAL A 179 30.36 12.79 18.33
CA VAL A 179 29.07 12.88 19.06
C VAL A 179 29.28 13.72 20.32
N LYS A 180 28.59 14.86 20.43
CA LYS A 180 28.65 15.74 21.61
C LYS A 180 27.41 15.62 22.50
N ASN A 181 26.23 15.84 21.92
CA ASN A 181 24.96 15.81 22.61
C ASN A 181 24.08 14.71 22.02
N LEU A 182 23.72 13.72 22.83
CA LEU A 182 22.85 12.62 22.44
C LEU A 182 21.72 12.48 23.45
N THR A 183 20.48 12.59 22.98
CA THR A 183 19.28 12.33 23.78
C THR A 183 18.28 11.54 22.95
N ALA A 184 17.58 10.61 23.59
CA ALA A 184 16.39 10.01 22.99
C ALA A 184 15.30 11.08 22.83
N ALA A 185 14.55 11.01 21.73
CA ALA A 185 13.47 11.95 21.40
C ALA A 185 12.12 11.20 21.31
N GLY A 186 11.09 11.85 20.77
CA GLY A 186 9.81 11.20 20.48
C GLY A 186 8.97 10.86 21.73
N SER A 187 8.19 9.78 21.64
CA SER A 187 7.30 9.30 22.70
C SER A 187 8.05 8.86 23.95
N LEU A 188 9.23 8.26 23.79
CA LEU A 188 10.09 7.82 24.89
C LEU A 188 10.49 8.99 25.79
N ARG A 189 10.94 10.11 25.21
CA ARG A 189 11.27 11.34 25.96
C ARG A 189 10.05 11.93 26.70
N ARG A 190 8.85 11.72 26.17
CA ARG A 190 7.59 12.18 26.77
C ARG A 190 7.00 11.17 27.76
N PHE A 191 7.71 10.08 28.07
CA PHE A 191 7.24 9.03 28.95
C PHE A 191 5.84 8.51 28.58
N ARG A 192 5.55 8.35 27.28
CA ARG A 192 4.34 7.63 26.88
C ARG A 192 4.49 6.17 27.28
N GLU A 193 3.42 5.58 27.80
CA GLU A 193 3.41 4.21 28.34
C GLU A 193 3.82 3.16 27.30
N THR A 194 3.47 3.40 26.05
CA THR A 194 3.82 2.61 24.86
C THR A 194 4.14 3.57 23.71
#